data_AF-A0A0G0EF15-F1
#
_entry.id   AF-A0A0G0EF15-F1
#
_cell.length_a   1.000
_cell.length_b   1.000
_cell.length_c   1.000
_cell.angle_alpha   90.00
_cell.angle_beta   90.00
_cell.angle_gamma   90.00
#
_symmetry.space_group_name_H-M   'P 1'
#
loop_
_entity.id
_entity.type
_entity.pdbx_description
1 polymer ?
#
loop_
_entity_poly.entity_id
_entity_poly.type
_entity_poly.pdbx_seq_one_letter_code
_entity_poly.pdbx_strand_id
1 'polypeptide(L)' 'MRRKVKNRNIVQPDFIYNSTKLEKFINYIMWSGKKETARKVMYATFDVIKEKTGNPNP' A
#
# COMPACT_ATOMS: atom_id res chain seq x y z
N MET A 1 -15.69 19.55 -24.76
CA MET A 1 -15.13 18.31 -24.20
C MET A 1 -13.87 18.62 -23.40
N ARG A 2 -13.71 18.05 -22.19
CA ARG A 2 -12.51 18.22 -21.36
C ARG A 2 -11.30 17.53 -22.03
N ARG A 3 -10.13 18.19 -22.08
CA ARG A 3 -8.89 17.61 -22.62
C ARG A 3 -8.48 16.34 -21.87
N LYS A 4 -7.92 15.36 -22.58
CA LYS A 4 -7.42 14.10 -22.00
C LYS A 4 -6.24 14.38 -21.07
N VAL A 5 -6.29 13.84 -19.85
CA VAL A 5 -5.20 13.93 -18.88
C VAL A 5 -4.09 12.97 -19.31
N LYS A 6 -2.89 13.50 -19.60
CA LYS A 6 -1.71 12.73 -20.01
C LYS A 6 -0.83 12.33 -18.81
N ASN A 7 -0.77 13.19 -17.79
CA ASN A 7 0.06 12.94 -16.61
C ASN A 7 -0.81 12.38 -15.48
N ARG A 8 -0.78 11.07 -15.30
CA ARG A 8 -1.30 10.40 -14.11
C ARG A 8 -0.12 10.07 -13.21
N ASN A 9 -0.18 10.46 -11.94
CA ASN A 9 0.84 10.05 -10.98
C ASN A 9 0.70 8.55 -10.73
N ILE A 10 1.64 7.79 -11.28
CA ILE A 10 1.79 6.37 -10.99
C ILE A 10 2.67 6.26 -9.75
N VAL A 11 2.18 5.52 -8.77
CA VAL A 11 2.89 5.30 -7.51
C VAL A 11 3.98 4.26 -7.75
N GLN A 12 5.12 4.43 -7.10
CA GLN A 12 6.17 3.41 -7.07
C GLN A 12 5.67 2.13 -6.39
N PRO A 13 6.25 0.96 -6.68
CA PRO A 13 5.90 -0.26 -5.98
C PRO A 13 6.37 -0.24 -4.52
N ASP A 14 5.69 -1.01 -3.67
CA ASP A 14 6.11 -1.26 -2.28
C ASP A 14 7.48 -1.97 -2.23
N PHE A 15 8.30 -1.70 -1.23
CA PHE A 15 9.67 -2.24 -1.15
C PHE A 15 9.73 -3.74 -0.83
N ILE A 16 8.74 -4.29 -0.13
CA ILE A 16 8.75 -5.68 0.36
C ILE A 16 8.01 -6.58 -0.62
N TYR A 17 6.79 -6.19 -1.00
CA TYR A 17 5.90 -6.99 -1.84
C TYR A 17 5.94 -6.60 -3.32
N ASN A 18 6.73 -5.57 -3.68
CA ASN A 18 6.85 -5.03 -5.04
C ASN A 18 5.49 -4.74 -5.72
N SER A 19 4.47 -4.41 -4.92
CA SER A 19 3.09 -4.25 -5.37
C SER A 19 2.70 -2.77 -5.41
N THR A 20 2.31 -2.29 -6.59
CA THR A 20 1.81 -0.92 -6.77
C THR A 20 0.41 -0.72 -6.17
N LYS A 21 -0.36 -1.79 -5.99
CA LYS A 21 -1.67 -1.75 -5.33
C LYS A 21 -1.50 -1.55 -3.83
N LEU A 22 -0.54 -2.25 -3.22
CA LEU A 22 -0.26 -2.12 -1.80
C LEU A 22 0.25 -0.73 -1.45
N GLU A 23 1.20 -0.20 -2.23
CA GLU A 23 1.72 1.15 -1.99
C GLU A 23 0.62 2.23 -2.10
N LYS A 24 -0.30 2.09 -3.06
CA LYS A 24 -1.48 2.96 -3.15
C LYS A 24 -2.32 2.90 -1.88
N PHE A 25 -2.54 1.70 -1.35
CA PHE A 25 -3.33 1.49 -0.13
C PHE A 25 -2.66 2.11 1.10
N ILE A 26 -1.34 1.90 1.27
CA ILE A 26 -0.56 2.52 2.34
C ILE A 26 -0.66 4.05 2.27
N ASN A 27 -0.59 4.65 1.09
CA ASN A 27 -0.71 6.09 0.92
C ASN A 27 -2.11 6.63 1.27
N TYR A 28 -3.18 5.83 1.13
CA TYR A 28 -4.52 6.23 1.56
C TYR A 28 -4.72 6.17 3.08
N ILE A 29 -4.07 5.22 3.76
CA ILE A 29 -4.12 5.09 5.23
C ILE A 29 -3.20 6.11 5.91
N MET A 30 -2.15 6.54 5.20
CA MET A 30 -1.18 7.50 5.72
C MET A 30 -1.84 8.81 6.18
N TRP A 31 -1.76 9.07 7.47
CA TRP A 31 -2.25 10.31 8.06
C TRP A 31 -1.12 11.28 8.38
N SER A 32 -1.32 12.57 8.09
CA SER A 32 -0.35 13.65 8.36
C SER A 32 1.05 13.40 7.76
N GLY A 33 1.14 12.74 6.60
CA GLY A 33 2.41 12.44 5.93
C GLY A 33 3.26 11.36 6.62
N LYS A 34 2.73 10.66 7.63
CA LYS A 34 3.46 9.64 8.41
C LYS A 34 3.53 8.30 7.67
N LYS A 35 4.31 8.25 6.59
CA LYS A 35 4.41 7.06 5.72
C LYS A 35 5.01 5.85 6.41
N GLU A 36 6.01 6.06 7.24
CA GLU A 36 6.67 4.98 7.98
C GLU A 36 5.69 4.32 8.99
N THR A 37 4.89 5.13 9.69
CA THR A 37 3.86 4.62 10.61
C THR A 37 2.81 3.81 9.87
N ALA A 38 2.32 4.30 8.72
CA ALA A 38 1.35 3.57 7.91
C ALA A 38 1.89 2.22 7.42
N ARG A 39 3.16 2.17 6.98
CA ARG A 39 3.84 0.92 6.61
C ARG A 39 3.90 -0.07 7.77
N LYS A 40 4.33 0.38 8.96
CA LYS A 40 4.42 -0.48 10.15
C LYS A 40 3.08 -1.13 10.50
N VAL A 41 2.01 -0.33 10.49
CA VAL A 41 0.65 -0.84 10.77
C VAL A 41 0.21 -1.86 9.72
N MET A 42 0.46 -1.58 8.43
CA MET A 42 0.08 -2.49 7.35
C MET A 42 0.79 -3.83 7.40
N TYR A 43 2.11 -3.84 7.62
CA TYR A 43 2.86 -5.10 7.71
C TYR A 43 2.48 -5.90 8.96
N ALA A 44 2.29 -5.24 10.11
CA ALA A 44 1.77 -5.90 11.31
C ALA A 44 0.38 -6.51 11.09
N THR A 45 -0.46 -5.86 10.26
CA THR A 45 -1.78 -6.41 9.90
C THR A 45 -1.64 -7.67 9.04
N PHE A 46 -0.67 -7.71 8.12
CA PHE A 46 -0.39 -8.93 7.34
C PHE A 46 0.13 -10.08 8.19
N ASP A 47 0.94 -9.81 9.22
CA ASP A 47 1.37 -10.85 10.16
C ASP A 47 0.15 -11.49 10.86
N VAL A 48 -0.80 -10.66 11.34
CA VAL A 48 -2.04 -11.15 11.97
C VAL A 48 -2.92 -11.93 10.98
N ILE A 49 -3.01 -11.49 9.73
CA ILE A 49 -3.78 -12.21 8.69
C ILE A 49 -3.14 -13.56 8.39
N LYS A 50 -1.82 -13.62 8.32
CA LYS A 50 -1.06 -14.85 8.09
C LYS A 50 -1.30 -15.87 9.20
N GLU A 51 -1.27 -15.42 10.46
CA GLU A 51 -1.57 -16.27 11.62
C GLU A 51 -3.00 -16.81 11.59
N LYS A 52 -3.99 -15.98 11.25
CA LYS A 52 -5.41 -16.37 11.29
C LYS A 52 -5.84 -17.23 10.10
N THR A 53 -5.29 -16.98 8.93
CA THR A 53 -5.77 -17.58 7.67
C THR A 53 -4.90 -18.76 7.23
N GLY A 54 -3.71 -18.94 7.82
CA GLY A 54 -2.76 -20.00 7.46
C GLY A 54 -2.20 -19.89 6.03
N ASN A 55 -2.48 -18.79 5.34
CA ASN A 55 -2.09 -18.58 3.95
C ASN A 55 -0.76 -17.81 3.91
N PRO A 56 0.31 -18.36 3.30
CA PRO A 56 1.64 -17.75 3.36
C PRO A 56 1.79 -16.44 2.57
N ASN A 57 0.82 -16.10 1.71
CA ASN A 57 0.87 -14.91 0.85
C ASN A 57 -0.49 -14.17 0.82
N PRO A 58 -0.81 -13.35 1.83
CA PRO A 58 -1.97 -12.45 1.82
C PRO A 58 -1.77 -11.20 0.94
#